data_AF-A0A7X7PI16-F1
#
_entry.id   AF-A0A7X7PI16-F1
#
_cell.length_a   1.000
_cell.length_b   1.000
_cell.length_c   1.000
_cell.angle_alpha   90.00
_cell.angle_beta   90.00
_cell.angle_gamma   90.00
#
_symmetry.space_group_name_H-M   'P 1'
#
loop_
_entity.id
_entity.type
_entity.pdbx_description
1 polymer ?
#
loop_
_entity_poly.entity_id
_entity_poly.type
_entity_poly.pdbx_seq_one_letter_code
_entity_poly.pdbx_strand_id
1 'polypeptide(L)'
;MRPQAGSRNGVMGCRNGFGLIEVIAALVVFAIGAIGAAGLTAHAARVAVQAQRREVATLHAGMLLDSLLLASAPSAGTRSDPVATYTWTADVDTTGRRIRVDAVVGSSPDTIRLEASRPPLPPVFGTW
;
A
#
# COMPACT_ATOMS: atom_id res chain seq x y z
N MET A 1 62.95 -62.51 -11.02
CA MET A 1 62.38 -61.19 -11.39
C MET A 1 61.07 -61.41 -12.13
N ARG A 2 59.93 -61.03 -11.54
CA ARG A 2 58.60 -61.00 -12.18
C ARG A 2 58.12 -59.54 -12.18
N PRO A 3 57.61 -58.99 -13.29
CA PRO A 3 57.11 -57.63 -13.29
C PRO A 3 55.74 -57.58 -12.60
N GLN A 4 55.59 -56.61 -11.69
CA GLN A 4 54.28 -56.19 -11.18
C GLN A 4 53.53 -55.48 -12.31
N ALA A 5 52.36 -56.00 -12.68
CA ALA A 5 51.42 -55.28 -13.54
C ALA A 5 50.30 -54.72 -12.65
N GLY A 6 50.25 -53.39 -12.59
CA GLY A 6 49.50 -52.60 -11.63
C GLY A 6 47.98 -52.81 -11.67
N SER A 7 47.42 -52.75 -10.46
CA SER A 7 46.01 -52.49 -10.22
C SER A 7 45.62 -51.17 -10.89
N ARG A 8 44.88 -51.26 -12.00
CA ARG A 8 44.13 -50.11 -12.53
C ARG A 8 42.81 -50.05 -11.78
N ASN A 9 42.80 -49.19 -10.76
CA ASN A 9 41.60 -48.65 -10.13
C ASN A 9 40.67 -48.05 -11.19
N GLY A 10 39.76 -48.85 -11.73
CA GLY A 10 38.54 -48.36 -12.32
C GLY A 10 37.52 -48.22 -11.19
N VAL A 11 37.59 -47.14 -10.42
CA VAL A 11 36.41 -46.72 -9.65
C VAL A 11 35.40 -46.30 -10.70
N MET A 12 34.56 -47.25 -11.09
CA MET A 12 33.38 -47.00 -11.89
C MET A 12 32.48 -46.14 -11.02
N GLY A 13 32.69 -44.83 -11.07
CA GLY A 13 31.85 -43.87 -10.38
C GLY A 13 30.43 -44.13 -10.84
N CYS A 14 29.59 -44.64 -9.93
CA CYS A 14 28.17 -44.77 -10.16
C CYS A 14 27.68 -43.38 -10.57
N ARG A 15 27.26 -43.26 -11.82
CA ARG A 15 26.49 -42.10 -12.27
C ARG A 15 25.15 -42.23 -11.57
N ASN A 16 25.03 -41.68 -10.37
CA ASN A 16 23.76 -41.67 -9.62
C ASN A 16 22.78 -40.82 -10.42
N GLY A 17 21.91 -41.49 -11.20
CA GLY A 17 20.72 -40.86 -11.76
C GLY A 17 19.73 -40.56 -10.64
N PHE A 18 18.86 -39.58 -10.87
CA PHE A 18 17.78 -39.25 -9.94
C PHE A 18 16.88 -40.47 -9.70
N GLY A 19 16.71 -40.86 -8.45
CA GLY A 19 15.79 -41.93 -8.08
C GLY A 19 14.33 -41.48 -8.22
N LEU A 20 13.40 -42.41 -8.44
CA LEU A 20 11.96 -42.11 -8.51
C LEU A 20 11.47 -41.34 -7.26
N ILE A 21 11.93 -41.75 -6.08
CA ILE A 21 11.62 -41.09 -4.80
C ILE A 21 12.11 -39.63 -4.80
N GLU A 22 13.29 -39.39 -5.36
CA GLU A 22 13.90 -38.07 -5.42
C GLU A 22 13.14 -37.13 -6.37
N VAL A 23 12.66 -37.66 -7.50
CA VAL A 23 11.79 -36.93 -8.42
C VAL A 23 10.45 -36.60 -7.77
N ILE A 24 9.84 -37.56 -7.06
CA ILE A 24 8.58 -37.31 -6.34
C ILE A 24 8.78 -36.24 -5.28
N ALA A 25 9.86 -36.32 -4.50
CA ALA A 25 10.19 -35.30 -3.51
C ALA A 25 10.39 -33.92 -4.15
N ALA A 26 11.12 -33.83 -5.27
CA ALA A 26 11.32 -32.59 -5.99
C ALA A 26 10.00 -31.99 -6.51
N LEU A 27 9.10 -32.83 -7.05
CA LEU A 27 7.78 -32.39 -7.51
C LEU A 27 6.90 -31.88 -6.37
N VAL A 28 6.96 -32.53 -5.19
CA VAL A 28 6.22 -32.08 -4.00
C VAL A 28 6.75 -30.71 -3.55
N VAL A 29 8.07 -30.55 -3.44
CA VAL A 29 8.68 -29.26 -3.07
C VAL A 29 8.33 -28.18 -4.10
N PHE A 30 8.39 -28.52 -5.39
CA PHE A 30 8.01 -27.61 -6.46
C PHE A 30 6.54 -27.19 -6.37
N ALA A 31 5.62 -28.15 -6.15
CA ALA A 31 4.19 -27.86 -6.03
C ALA A 31 3.89 -26.94 -4.84
N ILE A 32 4.52 -27.19 -3.68
CA ILE A 32 4.40 -26.32 -2.50
C ILE A 32 4.93 -24.91 -2.82
N GLY A 33 6.07 -24.82 -3.49
CA GLY A 33 6.65 -23.55 -3.93
C GLY A 33 5.71 -22.79 -4.89
N ALA A 34 5.11 -23.48 -5.85
CA ALA A 34 4.17 -22.89 -6.81
C ALA A 34 2.90 -22.35 -6.12
N ILE A 35 2.34 -23.11 -5.16
CA ILE A 35 1.20 -22.66 -4.36
C ILE A 35 1.58 -21.43 -3.52
N GLY A 36 2.76 -21.44 -2.89
CA GLY A 36 3.28 -20.31 -2.14
C GLY A 36 3.42 -19.05 -2.99
N ALA A 37 3.97 -19.16 -4.20
CA ALA A 37 4.12 -18.05 -5.13
C ALA A 37 2.77 -17.49 -5.61
N ALA A 38 1.79 -18.35 -5.87
CA ALA A 38 0.43 -17.93 -6.21
C ALA A 38 -0.23 -17.19 -5.03
N GLY A 39 -0.08 -17.70 -3.81
CA GLY A 39 -0.57 -17.06 -2.59
C GLY A 39 0.06 -15.69 -2.36
N LEU A 40 1.37 -15.56 -2.58
CA LEU A 40 2.08 -14.28 -2.46
C LEU A 40 1.59 -13.26 -3.50
N THR A 41 1.40 -13.69 -4.75
CA THR A 41 0.86 -12.83 -5.81
C THR A 41 -0.55 -12.33 -5.46
N ALA A 42 -1.42 -13.22 -4.98
CA ALA A 42 -2.77 -12.85 -4.55
C ALA A 42 -2.78 -11.92 -3.33
N HIS A 43 -1.81 -12.06 -2.43
CA HIS A 43 -1.64 -11.15 -1.31
C HIS A 43 -1.14 -9.77 -1.77
N ALA A 44 -0.11 -9.73 -2.61
CA ALA A 44 0.44 -8.50 -3.18
C ALA A 44 -0.62 -7.70 -3.95
N ALA A 45 -1.46 -8.37 -4.75
CA ALA A 45 -2.57 -7.73 -5.45
C ALA A 45 -3.57 -7.06 -4.48
N ARG A 46 -3.90 -7.73 -3.37
CA ARG A 46 -4.78 -7.16 -2.33
C ARG A 46 -4.15 -5.92 -1.67
N VAL A 47 -2.86 -5.99 -1.33
CA VAL A 47 -2.13 -4.86 -0.75
C VAL A 47 -2.07 -3.68 -1.73
N ALA A 48 -1.80 -3.94 -3.01
CA ALA A 48 -1.75 -2.91 -4.04
C ALA A 48 -3.10 -2.21 -4.22
N VAL A 49 -4.22 -2.96 -4.24
CA VAL A 49 -5.57 -2.38 -4.31
C VAL A 49 -5.87 -1.51 -3.08
N GLN A 50 -5.46 -1.94 -1.89
CA GLN A 50 -5.64 -1.15 -0.67
C GLN A 50 -4.81 0.13 -0.70
N ALA A 51 -3.56 0.07 -1.15
CA ALA A 51 -2.69 1.23 -1.32
C ALA A 51 -3.28 2.23 -2.33
N GLN A 52 -3.72 1.74 -3.49
CA GLN A 52 -4.36 2.56 -4.52
C GLN A 52 -5.59 3.31 -3.99
N ARG A 53 -6.46 2.63 -3.23
CA ARG A 53 -7.66 3.26 -2.64
C ARG A 53 -7.28 4.37 -1.68
N ARG A 54 -6.24 4.19 -0.86
CA ARG A 54 -5.75 5.20 0.07
C ARG A 54 -5.15 6.40 -0.65
N GLU A 55 -4.39 6.18 -1.72
CA GLU A 55 -3.81 7.25 -2.53
C GLU A 55 -4.91 8.12 -3.15
N VAL A 56 -5.90 7.47 -3.80
CA VAL A 56 -7.05 8.18 -4.39
C VAL A 56 -7.83 8.96 -3.33
N ALA A 57 -8.10 8.36 -2.17
CA ALA A 57 -8.80 9.04 -1.08
C ALA A 57 -8.02 10.25 -0.56
N THR A 58 -6.69 10.14 -0.45
CA THR A 58 -5.83 11.24 0.00
C THR A 58 -5.83 12.39 -1.01
N LEU A 59 -5.73 12.08 -2.31
CA LEU A 59 -5.82 13.08 -3.38
C LEU A 59 -7.17 13.80 -3.36
N HIS A 60 -8.27 13.06 -3.22
CA HIS A 60 -9.61 13.63 -3.14
C HIS A 60 -9.81 14.50 -1.89
N ALA A 61 -9.31 14.05 -0.74
CA ALA A 61 -9.35 14.83 0.49
C ALA A 61 -8.54 16.14 0.36
N GLY A 62 -7.38 16.10 -0.30
CA GLY A 62 -6.58 17.29 -0.61
C GLY A 62 -7.31 18.28 -1.51
N MET A 63 -7.86 17.81 -2.63
CA MET A 63 -8.67 18.66 -3.53
C MET A 63 -9.88 19.27 -2.82
N LEU A 64 -10.53 18.50 -1.95
CA LEU A 64 -11.64 18.98 -1.14
C LEU A 64 -11.18 20.08 -0.18
N LEU A 65 -10.07 19.88 0.53
CA LEU A 65 -9.47 20.87 1.42
C LEU A 65 -9.15 22.18 0.68
N ASP A 66 -8.51 22.08 -0.49
CA ASP A 66 -8.19 23.24 -1.33
C ASP A 66 -9.45 23.99 -1.77
N SER A 67 -10.50 23.27 -2.17
CA SER A 67 -11.78 23.88 -2.54
C SER A 67 -12.44 24.62 -1.36
N LEU A 68 -12.37 24.06 -0.15
CA LEU A 68 -12.91 24.67 1.07
C LEU A 68 -12.08 25.88 1.51
N LEU A 69 -10.77 25.87 1.27
CA LEU A 69 -9.89 27.01 1.52
C LEU A 69 -10.17 28.19 0.58
N LEU A 70 -10.56 27.91 -0.66
CA LEU A 70 -10.94 28.92 -1.65
C LEU A 70 -12.37 29.44 -1.46
N ALA A 71 -13.27 28.65 -0.85
CA ALA A 71 -14.62 29.09 -0.55
C ALA A 71 -14.65 30.31 0.37
N SER A 72 -15.56 31.25 0.10
CA SER A 72 -15.75 32.45 0.91
C SER A 72 -16.33 32.11 2.28
N ALA A 73 -17.32 31.22 2.33
CA ALA A 73 -17.96 30.74 3.55
C ALA A 73 -18.18 29.21 3.46
N PRO A 74 -17.13 28.40 3.70
CA PRO A 74 -17.28 26.95 3.74
C PRO A 74 -18.16 26.53 4.91
N SER A 75 -19.15 25.70 4.65
CA SER A 75 -19.98 25.04 5.67
C SER A 75 -19.51 23.61 5.91
N ALA A 76 -19.84 23.06 7.08
CA ALA A 76 -19.64 21.64 7.35
C ALA A 76 -20.48 20.77 6.42
N GLY A 77 -19.99 19.57 6.10
CA GLY A 77 -20.69 18.68 5.19
C GLY A 77 -20.07 17.30 5.07
N THR A 78 -20.74 16.46 4.29
CA THR A 78 -20.32 15.09 3.99
C THR A 78 -20.44 14.82 2.50
N ARG A 79 -19.52 14.03 1.98
CA ARG A 79 -19.54 13.53 0.60
C ARG A 79 -19.08 12.08 0.61
N SER A 80 -19.76 11.23 -0.13
CA SER A 80 -19.35 9.84 -0.32
C SER A 80 -19.02 9.58 -1.78
N ASP A 81 -17.96 8.81 -2.03
CA ASP A 81 -17.65 8.21 -3.32
C ASP A 81 -17.47 6.68 -3.15
N PRO A 82 -17.28 5.91 -4.25
CA PRO A 82 -17.10 4.46 -4.14
C PRO A 82 -15.86 4.01 -3.36
N VAL A 83 -14.92 4.91 -3.08
CA VAL A 83 -13.63 4.63 -2.43
C VAL A 83 -13.67 5.01 -0.95
N ALA A 84 -14.25 6.16 -0.61
CA ALA A 84 -14.23 6.73 0.73
C ALA A 84 -15.43 7.65 1.02
N THR A 85 -15.68 7.85 2.31
CA THR A 85 -16.59 8.88 2.81
C THR A 85 -15.79 10.00 3.44
N TYR A 86 -16.02 11.22 2.97
CA TYR A 86 -15.37 12.44 3.43
C TYR A 86 -16.35 13.23 4.29
N THR A 87 -15.92 13.64 5.47
CA THR A 87 -16.64 14.52 6.38
C THR A 87 -15.74 15.71 6.65
N TRP A 88 -16.29 16.92 6.65
CA TRP A 88 -15.50 18.11 6.97
C TRP A 88 -16.25 19.06 7.88
N THR A 89 -15.47 19.77 8.68
CA THR A 89 -15.93 20.82 9.57
C THR A 89 -15.14 22.09 9.29
N ALA A 90 -15.84 23.20 9.12
CA ALA A 90 -15.23 24.52 9.02
C ALA A 90 -15.52 25.26 10.33
N ASP A 91 -14.46 25.60 11.06
CA ASP A 91 -14.53 26.38 12.29
C ASP A 91 -13.93 27.76 12.01
N VAL A 92 -14.62 28.81 12.47
CA VAL A 92 -14.20 30.20 12.31
C VAL A 92 -14.00 30.76 13.71
N ASP A 93 -12.73 30.97 14.06
CA ASP A 93 -12.32 31.52 15.35
C ASP A 93 -11.71 32.93 15.15
N THR A 94 -11.52 33.65 16.25
CA THR A 94 -10.82 34.95 16.34
C THR A 94 -9.42 34.92 15.75
N THR A 95 -8.74 33.76 15.78
CA THR A 95 -7.41 33.51 15.18
C THR A 95 -7.44 33.10 13.70
N GLY A 96 -8.60 33.10 13.06
CA GLY A 96 -8.75 32.77 11.65
C GLY A 96 -9.66 31.57 11.39
N ARG A 97 -9.57 31.01 10.19
CA ARG A 97 -10.45 29.92 9.72
C ARG A 97 -9.71 28.59 9.76
N ARG A 98 -10.22 27.60 10.49
CA ARG A 98 -9.69 26.23 10.50
C ARG A 98 -10.65 25.29 9.77
N ILE A 99 -10.11 24.52 8.84
CA ILE A 99 -10.85 23.55 8.05
C ILE A 99 -10.25 22.18 8.35
N ARG A 100 -11.08 21.25 8.79
CA ARG A 100 -10.72 19.85 9.02
C ARG A 100 -11.50 18.98 8.05
N VAL A 101 -10.79 18.10 7.36
CA VAL A 101 -11.34 17.10 6.45
C VAL A 101 -10.91 15.72 6.97
N ASP A 102 -11.88 14.88 7.28
CA ASP A 102 -11.72 13.49 7.69
C ASP A 102 -12.23 12.58 6.56
N ALA A 103 -11.40 11.65 6.09
CA ALA A 103 -11.76 10.69 5.06
C ALA A 103 -11.65 9.26 5.60
N VAL A 104 -12.75 8.50 5.52
CA VAL A 104 -12.84 7.10 5.93
C VAL A 104 -12.85 6.23 4.68
N VAL A 105 -11.81 5.39 4.51
CA VAL A 105 -11.61 4.58 3.30
C VAL A 105 -12.28 3.21 3.46
N GLY A 106 -13.33 2.95 2.68
CA GLY A 106 -14.13 1.72 2.74
C GLY A 106 -14.76 1.50 4.13
N SER A 107 -14.71 0.26 4.63
CA SER A 107 -15.20 -0.13 5.96
C SER A 107 -14.08 -0.15 7.03
N SER A 108 -12.89 0.35 6.69
CA SER A 108 -11.78 0.41 7.63
C SER A 108 -12.01 1.56 8.62
N PRO A 109 -11.76 1.37 9.93
CA PRO A 109 -11.79 2.47 10.91
C PRO A 109 -10.64 3.48 10.72
N ASP A 110 -9.70 3.16 9.82
CA ASP A 110 -8.55 4.00 9.50
C ASP A 110 -9.00 5.29 8.80
N THR A 111 -8.77 6.42 9.46
CA THR A 111 -9.24 7.75 9.02
C THR A 111 -8.06 8.61 8.60
N ILE A 112 -8.09 9.09 7.36
CA ILE A 112 -7.14 10.07 6.85
C ILE A 112 -7.64 11.45 7.27
N ARG A 113 -6.87 12.14 8.11
CA ARG A 113 -7.21 13.50 8.58
C ARG A 113 -6.29 14.53 7.95
N LEU A 114 -6.88 15.51 7.27
CA LEU A 114 -6.19 16.69 6.76
C LEU A 114 -6.74 17.93 7.46
N GLU A 115 -5.85 18.82 7.88
CA GLU A 115 -6.21 20.07 8.52
C GLU A 115 -5.47 21.24 7.85
N ALA A 116 -6.18 22.35 7.64
CA ALA A 116 -5.58 23.60 7.24
C ALA A 116 -6.14 24.76 8.07
N SER A 117 -5.30 25.74 8.34
CA SER A 117 -5.70 26.99 8.98
C SER A 117 -5.32 28.18 8.12
N ARG A 118 -6.26 29.09 7.89
CA ARG A 118 -6.03 30.38 7.25
C ARG A 118 -6.08 31.48 8.32
N PRO A 119 -5.01 32.25 8.54
CA PRO A 119 -5.02 33.34 9.51
C PRO A 119 -6.03 34.43 9.09
N PRO A 120 -6.47 35.29 10.02
CA PRO A 120 -7.37 36.39 9.70
C PRO A 120 -6.65 37.37 8.77
N LEU A 121 -7.40 38.03 7.90
CA LEU A 121 -6.84 39.14 7.13
C LEU A 121 -6.33 40.21 8.12
N PRO A 122 -5.11 40.76 7.94
CA PRO A 122 -4.67 41.86 8.76
C PRO A 122 -5.65 43.04 8.62
N PRO A 123 -5.89 43.80 9.69
CA PRO A 123 -6.75 44.97 9.62
C PRO A 123 -6.23 45.91 8.51
N VAL A 124 -7.14 46.28 7.59
CA VAL A 124 -6.83 47.27 6.56
C VAL A 124 -6.71 48.63 7.25
N PHE A 125 -5.49 49.06 7.51
CA PHE A 125 -5.23 50.40 8.00
C PHE A 125 -5.30 51.39 6.83
N GLY A 126 -6.47 52.02 6.66
CA GLY A 126 -6.64 53.32 5.99
C GLY A 126 -6.53 53.36 4.46
N THR A 127 -7.58 53.86 3.82
CA THR A 127 -7.44 54.87 2.77
C THR A 127 -8.22 56.08 3.25
N TRP A 128 -7.48 57.14 3.62
CA TRP A 128 -8.00 58.46 3.98
C TRP A 128 -8.43 59.21 2.72
#